data_AF-A0A4R3UIY5-F1
#
_entry.id   AF-A0A4R3UIY5-F1
#
_cell.length_a   1.000
_cell.length_b   1.000
_cell.length_c   1.000
_cell.angle_alpha   90.00
_cell.angle_beta   90.00
_cell.angle_gamma   90.00
#
_symmetry.space_group_name_H-M   'P 1'
#
loop_
_entity.id
_entity.type
_entity.pdbx_description
1 polymer ?
#
loop_
_entity_poly.entity_id
_entity_poly.type
_entity_poly.pdbx_seq_one_letter_code
_entity_poly.pdbx_strand_id
1 'polypeptide(L)'
;MSRSEEELLQAERRRMAAAFGEVLDEPVPGRLKALLAEPTAQVVDLGAVRVQRKAMSSWAAWGGMAATLVLGTLLGTRLAPSDGDALDRGRLVATGAIARALDRQLASAPEAGAAVAVQLSFKARDGRWCRSFTTAASAGLACREGDGSWALQQVAAVTAAPAGGMRQAASALPPSVLAAVDGLMAGAALGPEQERAARDAGWR
;
A
#
# COMPACT_ATOMS: atom_id res chain seq x y z
N MET A 1 5.49 86.35 -32.13
CA MET A 1 4.04 86.49 -31.89
C MET A 1 3.82 87.84 -31.26
N SER A 2 3.15 88.72 -31.99
CA SER A 2 2.96 90.13 -31.63
C SER A 2 1.98 90.24 -30.47
N ARG A 3 2.19 91.19 -29.55
CA ARG A 3 1.27 91.50 -28.44
C ARG A 3 -0.17 91.74 -28.92
N SER A 4 -0.33 92.18 -30.17
CA SER A 4 -1.62 92.34 -30.85
C SER A 4 -2.34 91.03 -31.16
N GLU A 5 -1.62 89.94 -31.43
CA GLU A 5 -2.22 88.62 -31.68
C GLU A 5 -2.79 88.01 -30.40
N GLU A 6 -2.11 88.19 -29.26
CA GLU A 6 -2.61 87.74 -27.96
C GLU A 6 -3.88 88.48 -27.53
N GLU A 7 -3.95 89.80 -27.74
CA GLU A 7 -5.14 90.61 -27.45
C GLU A 7 -6.33 90.19 -28.33
N LEU A 8 -6.10 89.91 -29.62
CA LEU A 8 -7.09 89.38 -30.55
C LEU A 8 -7.63 88.02 -30.10
N LEU A 9 -6.75 87.08 -29.75
CA LEU A 9 -7.15 85.75 -29.27
C LEU A 9 -7.91 85.82 -27.94
N GLN A 10 -7.52 86.71 -27.04
CA GLN A 10 -8.24 86.93 -25.77
C GLN A 10 -9.63 87.52 -26.01
N ALA A 11 -9.77 88.46 -26.94
CA ALA A 11 -11.06 89.04 -27.31
C ALA A 11 -11.99 87.98 -27.90
N GLU A 12 -11.48 87.13 -28.80
CA GLU A 12 -12.27 86.05 -29.41
C GLU A 12 -12.70 84.99 -28.37
N ARG A 13 -11.80 84.60 -27.46
CA ARG A 13 -12.14 83.70 -26.35
C ARG A 13 -13.22 84.28 -25.44
N ARG A 14 -13.17 85.57 -25.14
CA ARG A 14 -14.21 86.25 -24.34
C ARG A 14 -15.56 86.25 -25.05
N ARG A 15 -15.57 86.47 -26.37
CA ARG A 15 -16.78 86.44 -27.18
C ARG A 15 -17.42 85.05 -27.18
N MET A 16 -16.62 84.01 -27.38
CA MET A 16 -17.10 82.62 -27.31
C MET A 16 -17.60 82.27 -25.91
N ALA A 17 -16.85 82.62 -24.86
CA ALA A 17 -17.26 82.37 -23.49
C ALA A 17 -18.58 83.07 -23.12
N ALA A 18 -18.78 84.32 -23.58
CA ALA A 18 -20.03 85.04 -23.37
C ALA A 18 -21.22 84.39 -24.08
N ALA A 19 -21.02 83.84 -25.28
CA ALA A 19 -22.08 83.18 -26.05
C ALA A 19 -22.54 81.84 -25.42
N PHE A 20 -21.67 81.17 -24.67
CA PHE A 20 -21.97 79.88 -24.02
C PHE A 20 -22.14 79.97 -22.50
N GLY A 21 -21.99 81.17 -21.90
CA GLY A 21 -22.06 81.37 -20.46
C GLY A 21 -23.37 80.90 -19.85
N GLU A 22 -24.49 81.26 -20.48
CA GLU A 22 -25.85 80.89 -20.02
C GLU A 22 -26.07 79.36 -19.96
N VAL A 23 -25.47 78.60 -20.88
CA VAL A 23 -25.58 77.13 -20.92
C VAL A 23 -24.70 76.47 -19.85
N LEU A 24 -23.59 77.09 -19.47
CA LEU A 24 -22.68 76.57 -18.44
C LEU A 24 -23.23 76.78 -17.02
N ASP A 25 -24.10 77.78 -16.83
CA ASP A 25 -24.73 78.09 -15.55
C ASP A 25 -25.96 77.20 -15.25
N GLU A 26 -26.41 76.38 -16.22
CA GLU A 26 -27.52 75.44 -16.01
C GLU A 26 -27.11 74.31 -15.04
N PRO A 27 -27.91 74.03 -13.99
CA PRO A 27 -27.60 72.97 -13.05
C PRO A 27 -27.51 71.60 -13.73
N VAL A 28 -26.40 70.89 -13.50
CA VAL A 28 -26.17 69.53 -14.05
C VAL A 28 -27.33 68.59 -13.69
N PRO A 29 -27.94 67.89 -14.68
CA PRO A 29 -29.07 67.00 -14.46
C PRO A 29 -28.81 65.92 -13.39
N GLY A 30 -29.81 65.69 -12.54
CA GLY A 30 -29.73 64.74 -11.42
C GLY A 30 -29.32 63.32 -11.83
N ARG A 31 -29.67 62.87 -13.04
CA ARG A 31 -29.25 61.56 -13.59
C ARG A 31 -27.73 61.41 -13.69
N LEU A 32 -26.99 62.48 -13.96
CA LEU A 32 -25.53 62.44 -14.04
C LEU A 32 -24.90 62.44 -12.65
N LYS A 33 -25.48 63.21 -11.71
CA LYS A 33 -25.08 63.17 -10.30
C LYS A 33 -25.30 61.80 -9.67
N ALA A 34 -26.37 61.10 -10.06
CA ALA A 34 -26.67 59.75 -9.59
C ALA A 34 -25.66 58.70 -10.08
N LEU A 35 -25.02 58.90 -11.25
CA LEU A 35 -23.96 58.02 -11.74
C LEU A 35 -22.63 58.21 -10.99
N LEU A 36 -22.43 59.40 -10.40
CA LEU A 36 -21.24 59.74 -9.61
C LEU A 36 -21.40 59.40 -8.12
N ALA A 37 -22.63 59.12 -7.67
CA ALA A 37 -22.85 58.58 -6.34
C ALA A 37 -22.26 57.17 -6.30
N GLU A 38 -21.07 57.03 -5.69
CA GLU A 38 -20.40 55.74 -5.56
C GLU A 38 -21.33 54.72 -4.88
N PRO A 39 -21.66 53.59 -5.52
CA PRO A 39 -22.23 52.47 -4.79
C PRO A 39 -21.19 52.03 -3.76
N THR A 40 -21.58 51.93 -2.49
CA THR A 40 -20.71 51.47 -1.41
C THR A 40 -20.13 50.10 -1.77
N ALA A 41 -18.91 50.07 -2.29
CA ALA A 41 -18.26 48.83 -2.69
C ALA A 41 -17.98 48.00 -1.44
N GLN A 42 -18.60 46.82 -1.34
CA GLN A 42 -18.17 45.82 -0.37
C GLN A 42 -16.78 45.33 -0.77
N VAL A 43 -15.75 45.92 -0.17
CA VAL A 43 -14.38 45.44 -0.30
C VAL A 43 -14.26 44.15 0.48
N VAL A 44 -14.33 43.02 -0.22
CA VAL A 44 -14.06 41.69 0.37
C VAL A 44 -12.55 41.52 0.49
N ASP A 45 -12.05 41.47 1.73
CA ASP A 45 -10.63 41.24 2.01
C ASP A 45 -10.25 39.76 1.75
N LEU A 46 -9.69 39.52 0.56
CA LEU A 46 -9.18 38.20 0.16
C LEU A 46 -7.83 37.85 0.83
N GLY A 47 -7.19 38.81 1.52
CA GLY A 47 -5.94 38.62 2.26
C GLY A 47 -6.11 37.73 3.48
N ALA A 48 -7.18 37.94 4.26
CA ALA A 48 -7.50 37.13 5.43
C ALA A 48 -7.68 35.64 5.10
N VAL A 49 -8.33 35.34 3.96
CA VAL A 49 -8.56 33.97 3.49
C VAL A 49 -7.25 33.29 3.06
N ARG A 50 -6.30 34.04 2.49
CA ARG A 50 -5.00 33.51 2.06
C ARG A 50 -4.09 33.16 3.25
N VAL A 51 -4.17 33.92 4.33
CA VAL A 51 -3.39 33.65 5.56
C VAL A 51 -3.85 32.37 6.25
N GLN A 52 -5.17 32.15 6.36
CA GLN A 52 -5.72 30.92 6.95
C GLN A 52 -5.30 29.64 6.20
N ARG A 53 -5.31 29.66 4.85
CA ARG A 53 -4.94 28.46 4.07
C ARG A 53 -3.47 28.07 4.20
N LYS A 54 -2.56 29.04 4.37
CA LYS A 54 -1.13 28.77 4.56
C LYS A 54 -0.84 28.08 5.90
N ALA A 55 -1.59 28.40 6.96
CA ALA A 55 -1.37 27.84 8.29
C ALA A 55 -1.72 26.35 8.39
N MET A 56 -2.69 25.86 7.60
CA MET A 56 -3.11 24.45 7.62
C MET A 56 -2.26 23.53 6.72
N SER A 57 -1.51 24.09 5.77
CA SER A 57 -0.95 23.31 4.66
C SER A 57 0.27 22.45 5.00
N SER A 58 1.04 22.77 6.05
CA SER A 58 2.27 22.04 6.36
C SER A 58 2.05 20.85 7.28
N TRP A 59 1.20 20.98 8.30
CA TRP A 59 0.97 19.90 9.28
C TRP A 59 -0.05 18.86 8.78
N ALA A 60 -1.13 19.30 8.10
CA ALA A 60 -2.14 18.40 7.57
C ALA A 60 -1.59 17.50 6.44
N ALA A 61 -0.66 18.01 5.63
CA ALA A 61 -0.02 17.23 4.58
C ALA A 61 0.86 16.09 5.13
N TRP A 62 1.53 16.31 6.25
CA TRP A 62 2.40 15.30 6.87
C TRP A 62 1.59 14.29 7.70
N GLY A 63 0.52 14.74 8.36
CA GLY A 63 -0.40 13.86 9.10
C GLY A 63 -1.17 12.89 8.19
N GLY A 64 -1.56 13.31 6.99
CA GLY A 64 -2.25 12.45 6.02
C GLY A 64 -1.43 11.24 5.58
N MET A 65 -0.12 11.42 5.36
CA MET A 65 0.77 10.32 4.94
C MET A 65 1.02 9.30 6.05
N ALA A 66 1.16 9.74 7.31
CA ALA A 66 1.28 8.81 8.42
C ALA A 66 -0.02 8.03 8.67
N ALA A 67 -1.17 8.69 8.54
CA ALA A 67 -2.48 8.07 8.75
C ALA A 67 -2.77 6.98 7.71
N THR A 68 -2.42 7.17 6.43
CA THR A 68 -2.62 6.14 5.40
C THR A 68 -1.71 4.93 5.61
N LEU A 69 -0.49 5.13 6.09
CA LEU A 69 0.42 4.02 6.42
C LEU A 69 -0.09 3.20 7.62
N VAL A 70 -0.52 3.87 8.69
CA VAL A 70 -1.08 3.22 9.88
C VAL A 70 -2.36 2.48 9.52
N LEU A 71 -3.27 3.12 8.78
CA LEU A 71 -4.53 2.49 8.39
C LEU A 71 -4.29 1.32 7.42
N GLY A 72 -3.42 1.49 6.44
CA GLY A 72 -3.04 0.43 5.50
C GLY A 72 -2.36 -0.76 6.17
N THR A 73 -1.49 -0.53 7.16
CA THR A 73 -0.83 -1.61 7.92
C THR A 73 -1.79 -2.33 8.87
N LEU A 74 -2.69 -1.60 9.55
CA LEU A 74 -3.71 -2.20 10.42
C LEU A 74 -4.71 -3.04 9.64
N LEU A 75 -5.24 -2.52 8.53
CA LEU A 75 -6.13 -3.29 7.67
C LEU A 75 -5.38 -4.44 7.00
N GLY A 76 -4.17 -4.18 6.48
CA GLY A 76 -3.35 -5.20 5.82
C GLY A 76 -3.04 -6.39 6.72
N THR A 77 -2.62 -6.16 7.97
CA THR A 77 -2.30 -7.25 8.92
C THR A 77 -3.52 -8.02 9.42
N ARG A 78 -4.71 -7.41 9.42
CA ARG A 78 -5.97 -8.06 9.85
C ARG A 78 -6.65 -8.86 8.74
N LEU A 79 -6.52 -8.41 7.49
CA LEU A 79 -7.18 -8.99 6.31
C LEU A 79 -6.26 -9.85 5.44
N ALA A 80 -4.94 -9.81 5.67
CA ALA A 80 -4.02 -10.70 4.96
C ALA A 80 -4.33 -12.17 5.28
N PRO A 81 -4.47 -13.04 4.27
CA PRO A 81 -4.57 -14.48 4.48
C PRO A 81 -3.32 -14.95 5.23
N SER A 82 -3.51 -15.63 6.35
CA SER A 82 -2.42 -16.20 7.16
C SER A 82 -1.86 -17.48 6.52
N ASP A 83 -1.46 -17.36 5.25
CA ASP A 83 -0.78 -18.40 4.49
C ASP A 83 0.76 -18.24 4.55
N GLY A 84 1.22 -17.20 5.25
CA GLY A 84 2.64 -16.85 5.40
C GLY A 84 3.17 -17.11 6.80
N ASP A 85 4.39 -17.61 6.85
CA ASP A 85 5.14 -17.97 8.03
C ASP A 85 5.33 -16.79 9.00
N ALA A 86 5.22 -17.05 10.30
CA ALA A 86 5.47 -16.04 11.32
C ALA A 86 6.97 -16.01 11.65
N LEU A 87 7.55 -14.81 11.82
CA LEU A 87 8.86 -14.69 12.45
C LEU A 87 8.71 -14.88 13.96
N ASP A 88 9.14 -16.03 14.48
CA ASP A 88 9.37 -16.25 15.92
C ASP A 88 10.87 -16.27 16.20
N ARG A 89 11.34 -15.37 17.07
CA ARG A 89 12.75 -15.29 17.52
C ARG A 89 13.77 -15.31 16.37
N GLY A 90 13.47 -14.64 15.25
CA GLY A 90 14.36 -14.55 14.09
C GLY A 90 14.34 -15.77 13.16
N ARG A 91 13.44 -16.73 13.38
CA ARG A 91 13.19 -17.87 12.50
C ARG A 91 11.80 -17.80 11.90
N LEU A 92 11.68 -18.24 10.64
CA LEU A 92 10.40 -18.44 10.00
C LEU A 92 9.77 -19.72 10.55
N VAL A 93 8.56 -19.60 11.07
CA VAL A 93 7.78 -20.70 11.63
C VAL A 93 6.54 -20.89 10.78
N ALA A 94 6.30 -22.11 10.34
CA ALA A 94 5.08 -22.48 9.65
C ALA A 94 3.88 -22.25 10.57
N THR A 95 2.88 -21.53 10.07
CA THR A 95 1.62 -21.27 10.79
C THR A 95 0.41 -21.73 9.99
N GLY A 96 -0.79 -21.55 10.54
CA GLY A 96 -2.04 -21.72 9.80
C GLY A 96 -2.23 -23.12 9.20
N ALA A 97 -2.52 -23.17 7.90
CA ALA A 97 -2.78 -24.41 7.19
C ALA A 97 -1.56 -25.32 7.09
N ILE A 98 -0.36 -24.74 6.90
CA ILE A 98 0.90 -25.49 6.80
C ILE A 98 1.20 -26.19 8.11
N ALA A 99 1.18 -25.47 9.24
CA ALA A 99 1.40 -26.08 10.56
C ALA A 99 0.43 -27.24 10.84
N ARG A 100 -0.87 -27.04 10.57
CA ARG A 100 -1.88 -28.08 10.77
C ARG A 100 -1.67 -29.31 9.88
N ALA A 101 -1.18 -29.14 8.66
CA ALA A 101 -0.84 -30.23 7.76
C ALA A 101 0.39 -30.99 8.27
N LEU A 102 1.44 -30.26 8.66
CA LEU A 102 2.66 -30.82 9.25
C LEU A 102 2.41 -31.55 10.57
N ASP A 103 1.36 -31.20 11.32
CA ASP A 103 1.00 -31.95 12.51
C ASP A 103 0.21 -33.23 12.22
N ARG A 104 -0.76 -33.18 11.29
CA ARG A 104 -1.83 -34.20 11.22
C ARG A 104 -1.81 -35.09 9.98
N GLN A 105 -1.37 -34.56 8.84
CA GLN A 105 -1.37 -35.34 7.60
C GLN A 105 -0.24 -36.37 7.62
N LEU A 106 -0.40 -37.43 6.85
CA LEU A 106 0.63 -38.44 6.59
C LEU A 106 1.12 -38.24 5.17
N ALA A 107 2.43 -38.18 4.96
CA ALA A 107 3.04 -38.20 3.63
C ALA A 107 2.68 -39.48 2.88
N SER A 108 2.53 -40.58 3.62
CA SER A 108 2.18 -41.90 3.09
C SER A 108 0.71 -42.02 2.63
N ALA A 109 -0.15 -41.07 2.96
CA ALA A 109 -1.56 -41.07 2.60
C ALA A 109 -2.01 -39.65 2.24
N PRO A 110 -1.56 -39.11 1.09
CA PRO A 110 -1.87 -37.74 0.70
C PRO A 110 -3.37 -37.60 0.40
N GLU A 111 -3.99 -36.56 0.97
CA GLU A 111 -5.38 -36.20 0.68
C GLU A 111 -5.47 -35.53 -0.69
N ALA A 112 -6.28 -36.09 -1.60
CA ALA A 112 -6.49 -35.51 -2.91
C ALA A 112 -7.17 -34.13 -2.79
N GLY A 113 -6.57 -33.11 -3.40
CA GLY A 113 -7.10 -31.74 -3.40
C GLY A 113 -6.80 -30.94 -2.13
N ALA A 114 -5.98 -31.44 -1.20
CA ALA A 114 -5.55 -30.66 -0.04
C ALA A 114 -4.72 -29.44 -0.47
N ALA A 115 -4.99 -28.28 0.16
CA ALA A 115 -4.26 -27.04 -0.09
C ALA A 115 -2.76 -27.12 0.26
N VAL A 116 -2.43 -28.00 1.23
CA VAL A 116 -1.07 -28.35 1.61
C VAL A 116 -0.95 -29.87 1.54
N ALA A 117 0.10 -30.37 0.88
CA ALA A 117 0.40 -31.79 0.79
C ALA A 117 1.78 -32.09 1.36
N VAL A 118 1.83 -32.88 2.44
CA VAL A 118 3.10 -33.37 2.98
C VAL A 118 3.68 -34.44 2.05
N GLN A 119 4.96 -34.31 1.68
CA GLN A 119 5.63 -35.18 0.71
C GLN A 119 6.52 -36.23 1.38
N LEU A 120 7.25 -35.84 2.44
CA LEU A 120 8.26 -36.67 3.10
C LEU A 120 8.28 -36.32 4.59
N SER A 121 8.56 -37.32 5.42
CA SER A 121 8.80 -37.15 6.85
C SER A 121 10.05 -37.94 7.22
N PHE A 122 10.98 -37.36 7.98
CA PHE A 122 12.23 -38.01 8.33
C PHE A 122 12.80 -37.47 9.65
N LYS A 123 13.78 -38.19 10.19
CA LYS A 123 14.57 -37.72 11.33
C LYS A 123 15.84 -37.04 10.83
N ALA A 124 16.06 -35.80 11.26
CA ALA A 124 17.28 -35.08 10.94
C ALA A 124 18.47 -35.59 11.77
N ARG A 125 19.69 -35.27 11.32
CA ARG A 125 20.95 -35.65 11.98
C ARG A 125 21.07 -35.11 13.40
N ASP A 126 20.39 -34.01 13.70
CA ASP A 126 20.29 -33.42 15.05
C ASP A 126 19.17 -34.03 15.90
N GLY A 127 18.46 -35.04 15.39
CA GLY A 127 17.39 -35.75 16.07
C GLY A 127 16.00 -35.11 15.95
N ARG A 128 15.87 -33.93 15.34
CA ARG A 128 14.56 -33.30 15.13
C ARG A 128 13.74 -34.05 14.06
N TRP A 129 12.43 -34.02 14.20
CA TRP A 129 11.53 -34.46 13.15
C TRP A 129 11.43 -33.40 12.06
N CYS A 130 11.70 -33.73 10.81
CA CYS A 130 11.58 -32.80 9.70
C CYS A 130 10.62 -33.35 8.63
N ARG A 131 9.84 -32.45 8.05
CA ARG A 131 8.78 -32.77 7.10
C ARG A 131 8.79 -31.76 5.94
N SER A 132 8.73 -32.27 4.72
CA SER A 132 8.63 -31.44 3.51
C SER A 132 7.19 -31.36 3.03
N PHE A 133 6.79 -30.20 2.52
CA PHE A 133 5.43 -29.95 2.06
C PHE A 133 5.41 -29.21 0.73
N THR A 134 4.27 -29.27 0.05
CA THR A 134 3.96 -28.51 -1.15
C THR A 134 2.61 -27.83 -1.00
N THR A 135 2.47 -26.68 -1.65
CA THR A 135 1.23 -25.92 -1.82
C THR A 135 1.06 -25.62 -3.32
N ALA A 136 0.00 -24.89 -3.69
CA ALA A 136 -0.18 -24.45 -5.07
C ALA A 136 0.90 -23.47 -5.56
N ALA A 137 1.57 -22.73 -4.66
CA ALA A 137 2.50 -21.65 -5.01
C ALA A 137 3.93 -21.87 -4.47
N SER A 138 4.12 -22.79 -3.54
CA SER A 138 5.40 -22.98 -2.85
C SER A 138 5.61 -24.42 -2.38
N ALA A 139 6.85 -24.75 -2.08
CA ALA A 139 7.25 -25.97 -1.43
C ALA A 139 8.30 -25.65 -0.38
N GLY A 140 8.38 -26.45 0.67
CA GLY A 140 9.32 -26.20 1.74
C GLY A 140 9.64 -27.40 2.60
N LEU A 141 10.58 -27.19 3.52
CA LEU A 141 11.04 -28.12 4.54
C LEU A 141 10.93 -27.43 5.89
N ALA A 142 10.26 -28.08 6.84
CA ALA A 142 10.13 -27.62 8.21
C ALA A 142 10.65 -28.69 9.19
N CYS A 143 11.24 -28.26 10.30
CA CYS A 143 11.67 -29.14 11.39
C CYS A 143 10.95 -28.79 12.68
N ARG A 144 10.59 -29.82 13.45
CA ARG A 144 9.89 -29.70 14.72
C ARG A 144 10.85 -29.23 15.80
N GLU A 145 10.40 -28.24 16.53
CA GLU A 145 11.14 -27.58 17.58
C GLU A 145 10.67 -28.06 18.95
N GLY A 146 11.51 -27.85 19.97
CA GLY A 146 11.20 -28.29 21.34
C GLY A 146 9.98 -27.61 21.97
N ASP A 147 9.60 -26.43 21.47
CA ASP A 147 8.37 -25.72 21.85
C ASP A 147 7.13 -26.21 21.09
N GLY A 148 7.30 -27.20 20.21
CA GLY A 148 6.23 -27.76 19.39
C GLY A 148 5.92 -26.97 18.13
N SER A 149 6.68 -25.92 17.80
CA SER A 149 6.55 -25.20 16.53
C SER A 149 7.27 -25.91 15.37
N TRP A 150 6.89 -25.56 14.14
CA TRP A 150 7.54 -26.05 12.92
C TRP A 150 8.41 -24.95 12.30
N ALA A 151 9.71 -24.99 12.52
CA ALA A 151 10.65 -24.03 11.97
C ALA A 151 10.98 -24.36 10.51
N LEU A 152 10.74 -23.43 9.61
CA LEU A 152 11.14 -23.56 8.22
C LEU A 152 12.66 -23.51 8.07
N GLN A 153 13.18 -24.48 7.32
CA GLN A 153 14.60 -24.59 6.98
C GLN A 153 14.85 -24.11 5.55
N GLN A 154 13.92 -24.39 4.64
CA GLN A 154 13.99 -23.97 3.25
C GLN A 154 12.58 -23.82 2.69
N VAL A 155 12.34 -22.75 1.95
CA VAL A 155 11.13 -22.55 1.14
C VAL A 155 11.54 -22.14 -0.27
N ALA A 156 10.83 -22.63 -1.27
CA ALA A 156 11.01 -22.27 -2.66
C ALA A 156 9.64 -22.06 -3.31
N ALA A 157 9.54 -21.06 -4.19
CA ALA A 157 8.37 -20.89 -5.03
C ALA A 157 8.25 -22.06 -6.01
N VAL A 158 7.02 -22.50 -6.25
CA VAL A 158 6.70 -23.52 -7.26
C VAL A 158 5.87 -22.81 -8.33
N THR A 159 6.37 -22.79 -9.55
CA THR A 159 5.57 -22.38 -10.71
C THR A 159 4.67 -23.54 -11.11
N ALA A 160 3.36 -23.29 -11.13
CA ALA A 160 2.40 -24.24 -11.66
C ALA A 160 2.74 -24.55 -13.13
N ALA A 161 2.98 -25.82 -13.45
CA ALA A 161 3.15 -26.24 -14.83
C ALA A 161 1.84 -26.00 -15.61
N PRO A 162 1.89 -25.57 -16.89
CA PRO A 162 0.71 -25.37 -17.71
C PRO A 162 -0.17 -26.64 -17.72
N ALA A 163 -1.48 -26.45 -17.54
CA ALA A 163 -2.45 -27.53 -17.61
C ALA A 163 -2.38 -28.20 -18.99
N GLY A 164 -1.94 -29.46 -19.06
CA GLY A 164 -1.86 -30.23 -20.30
C GLY A 164 -0.53 -30.95 -20.53
N GLY A 165 0.53 -30.62 -19.77
CA GLY A 165 1.80 -31.35 -19.82
C GLY A 165 1.75 -32.66 -19.02
N MET A 166 2.39 -33.71 -19.54
CA MET A 166 2.60 -34.96 -18.81
C MET A 166 3.27 -34.65 -17.47
N ARG A 167 2.56 -34.88 -16.35
CA ARG A 167 3.12 -34.76 -15.00
C ARG A 167 4.10 -35.90 -14.82
N GLN A 168 5.38 -35.64 -15.09
CA GLN A 168 6.43 -36.58 -14.73
C GLN A 168 6.36 -36.82 -13.22
N ALA A 169 6.58 -38.06 -12.79
CA ALA A 169 6.72 -38.45 -11.39
C ALA A 169 8.04 -37.90 -10.77
N ALA A 170 8.42 -36.68 -11.14
CA ALA A 170 9.50 -35.96 -10.49
C ALA A 170 8.99 -35.53 -9.11
N SER A 171 9.79 -35.81 -8.09
CA SER A 171 9.60 -35.33 -6.72
C SER A 171 8.97 -33.94 -6.71
N ALA A 172 7.82 -33.78 -6.06
CA ALA A 172 7.06 -32.52 -6.04
C ALA A 172 7.81 -31.34 -5.36
N LEU A 173 9.08 -31.52 -5.00
CA LEU A 173 9.91 -30.58 -4.30
C LEU A 173 10.95 -29.95 -5.25
N PRO A 174 11.10 -28.62 -5.25
CA PRO A 174 12.16 -27.93 -5.98
C PRO A 174 13.57 -28.40 -5.56
N PRO A 175 14.58 -28.27 -6.46
CA PRO A 175 15.94 -28.72 -6.19
C PRO A 175 16.57 -28.15 -4.91
N SER A 176 16.28 -26.90 -4.55
CA SER A 176 16.77 -26.30 -3.31
C SER A 176 16.18 -26.95 -2.06
N VAL A 177 14.91 -27.36 -2.11
CA VAL A 177 14.25 -28.08 -1.01
C VAL A 177 14.81 -29.50 -0.90
N LEU A 178 15.02 -30.19 -2.03
CA LEU A 178 15.67 -31.51 -2.04
C LEU A 178 17.08 -31.47 -1.46
N ALA A 179 17.89 -30.48 -1.85
CA ALA A 179 19.23 -30.31 -1.29
C ALA A 179 19.21 -30.07 0.23
N ALA A 180 18.23 -29.31 0.73
CA ALA A 180 18.04 -29.10 2.16
C ALA A 180 17.61 -30.39 2.89
N VAL A 181 16.75 -31.20 2.25
CA VAL A 181 16.37 -32.53 2.75
C VAL A 181 17.62 -33.41 2.87
N ASP A 182 18.40 -33.56 1.80
CA ASP A 182 19.60 -34.40 1.78
C ASP A 182 20.65 -33.96 2.79
N GLY A 183 20.80 -32.64 2.99
CA GLY A 183 21.73 -32.06 3.97
C GLY A 183 21.36 -32.36 5.42
N LEU A 184 20.06 -32.41 5.74
CA LEU A 184 19.57 -32.61 7.11
C LEU A 184 19.25 -34.05 7.45
N MET A 185 18.90 -34.87 6.45
CA MET A 185 18.41 -36.22 6.66
C MET A 185 19.51 -37.14 7.21
N ALA A 186 19.17 -37.91 8.25
CA ALA A 186 20.08 -38.86 8.89
C ALA A 186 20.06 -40.27 8.26
N GLY A 187 18.97 -40.63 7.58
CA GLY A 187 18.72 -41.97 7.05
C GLY A 187 17.59 -41.99 6.03
N ALA A 188 16.81 -43.06 5.95
CA ALA A 188 15.66 -43.11 5.05
C ALA A 188 14.49 -42.24 5.55
N ALA A 189 13.61 -41.84 4.63
CA ALA A 189 12.31 -41.29 4.99
C ALA A 189 11.48 -42.32 5.77
N LEU A 190 10.59 -41.83 6.64
CA LEU A 190 9.70 -42.66 7.45
C LEU A 190 8.73 -43.42 6.54
N GLY A 191 8.60 -44.72 6.80
CA GLY A 191 7.53 -45.52 6.23
C GLY A 191 6.17 -45.22 6.87
N PRO A 192 5.06 -45.76 6.32
CA PRO A 192 3.71 -45.41 6.75
C PRO A 192 3.42 -45.66 8.23
N GLU A 193 3.91 -46.78 8.79
CA GLU A 193 3.69 -47.11 10.20
C GLU A 193 4.52 -46.23 11.14
N GLN A 194 5.77 -45.98 10.79
CA GLN A 194 6.66 -45.12 11.56
C GLN A 194 6.14 -43.67 11.58
N GLU A 195 5.62 -43.21 10.45
CA GLU A 195 5.02 -41.89 10.32
C GLU A 195 3.75 -41.75 11.18
N ARG A 196 2.87 -42.76 11.18
CA ARG A 196 1.70 -42.78 12.07
C ARG A 196 2.09 -42.77 13.54
N ALA A 197 3.06 -43.59 13.93
CA ALA A 197 3.54 -43.62 15.31
C ALA A 197 4.13 -42.27 15.75
N ALA A 198 4.95 -41.64 14.89
CA ALA A 198 5.51 -40.33 15.17
C ALA A 198 4.44 -39.23 15.29
N ARG A 199 3.43 -39.26 14.40
CA ARG A 199 2.27 -38.35 14.46
C ARG A 199 1.47 -38.53 15.74
N ASP A 200 1.14 -39.77 16.10
CA ASP A 200 0.31 -40.09 17.26
C ASP A 200 1.06 -39.80 18.57
N ALA A 201 2.40 -39.87 18.56
CA ALA A 201 3.27 -39.36 19.63
C ALA A 201 3.41 -37.82 19.63
N GLY A 202 2.76 -37.12 18.69
CA GLY A 202 2.78 -35.67 18.58
C GLY A 202 4.12 -35.11 18.12
N TRP A 203 4.91 -35.86 17.35
CA TRP A 203 6.27 -35.54 16.88
C TRP A 203 7.20 -35.05 17.98
N ARG A 204 7.25 -35.80 19.07
CA ARG A 204 8.18 -35.57 20.19
C ARG A 204 9.46 -36.39 20.03
#